data_AF-N9V1Z0-F1
#
_entry.id   AF-N9V1Z0-F1
#
_cell.length_a   1.000
_cell.length_b   1.000
_cell.length_c   1.000
_cell.angle_alpha   90.00
_cell.angle_beta   90.00
_cell.angle_gamma   90.00
#
_symmetry.space_group_name_H-M   'P 1'
#
loop_
_entity.id
_entity.type
_entity.pdbx_description
1 polymer ?
#
loop_
_entity_poly.entity_id
_entity_poly.type
_entity_poly.pdbx_seq_one_letter_code
_entity_poly.pdbx_strand_id
1 'polypeptide(L)'
;MMANNYMYKYMKFDENQFKTIVKSKFNISDKVLNKLKFKVDYSNVYRDLGNNFDVKVPIIIRLDLENHEKANYPKGLYSQQTINVYLKNVKMTSNEEKNLKELKDSIKEIEALKAQDFTTSINIYDSHKELIQKYGINELNSKQISSIFNTQNQKFNELAERLKAKNIELKYTVNKVYFDEKEPNFIRINVRIGAKHNGKEKNFNEFGFNLPVLVNIEKNEYLKQLKVAESIKVKTIVNPDINTDLSIITSDDLLVEFNNESIEKIELDKITSNNFRSASVSLNVKLKNIEKPLKLVKMLGTQNYGLLYSEEFTKNNIQAYNFEMNRLTQELLPSINKDFFGHYKSELFTGGYGTSRSFYSEKVKTPSFLHWGEDYLAPDFQPVLMPFDGELIGVYEIEQKREFEGVGTVALIKVKHDKLNLTPREREIYLDPSVDYVYIGYIHLDGAKTLNNSELGLSSQQYSKSGKNYFVAPQASPKNPISVNKNQIIGFLGNNASNGGWMSHAHVNFYARIKKSTTENYFTKDTRTDISDKRLKDYLNFSDQKNVNYIIHNIGVFGNVLNSKNDVVYPVDPKTGEKIKNSKAIESEILYYKKSLSKYEQEVKRGYSDPNIIFKLRDQRTLSFSVDDTFNIKTQ
;
A
#
# COMPACT_ATOMS: atom_id res chain seq x y z
N MET A 1 -14.80 18.14 11.77
CA MET A 1 -14.92 17.03 10.80
C MET A 1 -14.93 15.66 11.47
N MET A 2 -13.82 15.13 11.99
CA MET A 2 -13.78 13.76 12.53
C MET A 2 -14.29 13.59 13.99
N ALA A 3 -14.94 14.61 14.55
CA ALA A 3 -15.45 14.58 15.92
C ALA A 3 -16.94 14.26 15.94
N ASN A 4 -17.43 13.60 16.99
CA ASN A 4 -18.87 13.43 17.25
C ASN A 4 -19.67 12.89 16.06
N ASN A 5 -19.08 11.97 15.29
CA ASN A 5 -19.69 11.40 14.08
C ASN A 5 -20.12 12.43 13.01
N TYR A 6 -19.56 13.64 13.03
CA TYR A 6 -20.04 14.74 12.17
C TYR A 6 -20.02 14.39 10.68
N MET A 7 -18.91 13.84 10.16
CA MET A 7 -18.85 13.47 8.74
C MET A 7 -19.87 12.38 8.39
N TYR A 8 -20.06 11.40 9.27
CA TYR A 8 -21.04 10.34 9.05
C TYR A 8 -22.48 10.88 9.01
N LYS A 9 -22.81 11.82 9.90
CA LYS A 9 -24.16 12.39 10.01
C LYS A 9 -24.50 13.43 8.95
N TYR A 10 -23.53 14.27 8.58
CA TYR A 10 -23.78 15.52 7.85
C TYR A 10 -23.06 15.62 6.51
N MET A 11 -22.27 14.62 6.12
CA MET A 11 -21.61 14.59 4.82
C MET A 11 -21.99 13.34 4.05
N LYS A 12 -22.43 13.52 2.81
CA LYS A 12 -22.76 12.42 1.89
C LYS A 12 -21.93 12.54 0.62
N PHE A 13 -21.48 11.41 0.10
CA PHE A 13 -20.87 11.33 -1.22
C PHE A 13 -21.96 11.37 -2.29
N ASP A 14 -21.82 12.23 -3.29
CA ASP A 14 -22.77 12.32 -4.40
C ASP A 14 -22.52 11.18 -5.41
N GLU A 15 -23.10 10.02 -5.09
CA GLU A 15 -23.00 8.82 -5.91
C GLU A 15 -23.56 9.02 -7.32
N ASN A 16 -24.61 9.83 -7.49
CA ASN A 16 -25.25 10.06 -8.78
C ASN A 16 -24.37 10.91 -9.70
N GLN A 17 -23.80 11.99 -9.16
CA GLN A 17 -22.84 12.80 -9.89
C GLN A 17 -21.61 11.96 -10.26
N PHE A 18 -21.11 11.13 -9.34
CA PHE A 18 -20.01 10.23 -9.63
C PHE A 18 -20.33 9.25 -10.76
N LYS A 19 -21.47 8.55 -10.70
CA LYS A 19 -21.94 7.65 -11.76
C LYS A 19 -22.06 8.36 -13.12
N THR A 20 -22.53 9.61 -13.13
CA THR A 20 -22.61 10.44 -14.34
C THR A 20 -21.23 10.73 -14.92
N ILE A 21 -20.25 11.08 -14.07
CA ILE A 21 -18.86 11.30 -14.50
C ILE A 21 -18.29 10.01 -15.10
N VAL A 22 -18.45 8.88 -14.41
CA VAL A 22 -17.94 7.58 -14.87
C VAL A 22 -18.57 7.18 -16.21
N LYS A 23 -19.90 7.33 -16.35
CA LYS A 23 -20.61 7.07 -17.60
C LYS A 23 -20.04 7.89 -18.76
N SER A 24 -19.89 9.20 -18.56
CA SER A 24 -19.40 10.11 -19.61
C SER A 24 -17.93 9.87 -20.00
N LYS A 25 -17.09 9.44 -19.05
CA LYS A 25 -15.66 9.24 -19.27
C LYS A 25 -15.30 7.86 -19.80
N PHE A 26 -16.01 6.83 -19.39
CA PHE A 26 -15.66 5.44 -19.66
C PHE A 26 -16.71 4.69 -20.49
N ASN A 27 -17.81 5.35 -20.88
CA ASN A 27 -18.89 4.77 -21.66
C ASN A 27 -19.45 3.46 -21.06
N ILE A 28 -19.60 3.42 -19.73
CA ILE A 28 -20.08 2.24 -19.00
C ILE A 28 -21.61 2.17 -19.03
N SER A 29 -22.17 0.98 -19.22
CA SER A 29 -23.62 0.75 -19.22
C SER A 29 -24.29 1.06 -17.87
N ASP A 30 -25.54 1.50 -17.91
CA ASP A 30 -26.34 1.75 -16.69
C ASP A 30 -26.50 0.48 -15.83
N LYS A 31 -26.56 -0.70 -16.45
CA LYS A 31 -26.60 -1.99 -15.75
C LYS A 31 -25.41 -2.18 -14.82
N VAL A 32 -24.19 -1.80 -15.24
CA VAL A 32 -22.98 -1.91 -14.41
C VAL A 32 -22.94 -0.79 -13.37
N LEU A 33 -23.25 0.45 -13.76
CA LEU A 33 -23.25 1.61 -12.85
C LEU A 33 -24.22 1.45 -11.68
N ASN A 34 -25.37 0.82 -11.92
CA ASN A 34 -26.38 0.58 -10.88
C ASN A 34 -25.94 -0.44 -9.82
N LYS A 35 -24.93 -1.26 -10.11
CA LYS A 35 -24.36 -2.23 -9.17
C LYS A 35 -23.27 -1.65 -8.26
N LEU A 36 -22.76 -0.46 -8.58
CA LEU A 36 -21.72 0.17 -7.78
C LEU A 36 -22.24 0.55 -6.40
N LYS A 37 -21.53 0.10 -5.37
CA LYS A 37 -21.75 0.43 -3.95
C LYS A 37 -20.62 1.33 -3.45
N PHE A 38 -20.95 2.28 -2.58
CA PHE A 38 -19.99 3.29 -2.11
C PHE A 38 -19.91 3.29 -0.59
N LYS A 39 -18.69 3.45 -0.05
CA LYS A 39 -18.44 3.58 1.38
C LYS A 39 -17.30 4.56 1.62
N VAL A 40 -17.46 5.48 2.57
CA VAL A 40 -16.35 6.34 3.01
C VAL A 40 -15.47 5.54 3.98
N ASP A 41 -14.16 5.52 3.75
CA ASP A 41 -13.20 5.01 4.72
C ASP A 41 -12.85 6.12 5.74
N TYR A 42 -13.72 6.26 6.75
CA TYR A 42 -13.57 7.30 7.76
C TYR A 42 -12.24 7.20 8.52
N SER A 43 -11.70 6.00 8.75
CA SER A 43 -10.44 5.83 9.49
C SER A 43 -9.25 6.47 8.76
N ASN A 44 -9.32 6.57 7.43
CA ASN A 44 -8.28 7.13 6.59
C ASN A 44 -8.60 8.52 6.02
N VAL A 45 -9.41 9.32 6.72
CA VAL A 45 -9.60 10.75 6.42
C VAL A 45 -8.51 11.59 7.12
N TYR A 46 -7.67 12.28 6.34
CA TYR A 46 -6.56 13.09 6.87
C TYR A 46 -6.25 14.31 5.98
N ARG A 47 -5.49 15.27 6.52
CA ARG A 47 -4.93 16.41 5.76
C ARG A 47 -4.03 15.89 4.65
N ASP A 48 -4.19 16.37 3.42
CA ASP A 48 -3.27 16.01 2.35
C ASP A 48 -1.86 16.53 2.67
N LEU A 49 -0.84 15.68 2.57
CA LEU A 49 0.55 16.08 2.76
C LEU A 49 1.13 16.79 1.55
N GLY A 50 0.64 16.46 0.37
CA GLY A 50 0.99 17.17 -0.83
C GLY A 50 0.46 18.60 -0.78
N ASN A 51 -0.63 18.83 -0.03
CA ASN A 51 -1.29 20.11 0.12
C ASN A 51 -2.02 20.21 1.48
N ASN A 52 -1.36 20.80 2.48
CA ASN A 52 -1.89 20.90 3.85
C ASN A 52 -3.22 21.67 3.98
N PHE A 53 -3.63 22.40 2.95
CA PHE A 53 -4.89 23.13 2.93
C PHE A 53 -6.09 22.23 2.58
N ASP A 54 -5.83 21.03 2.06
CA ASP A 54 -6.86 20.09 1.63
C ASP A 54 -7.01 18.93 2.62
N VAL A 55 -8.18 18.30 2.60
CA VAL A 55 -8.46 17.04 3.32
C VAL A 55 -8.77 15.96 2.30
N LYS A 56 -8.03 14.86 2.39
CA LYS A 56 -8.22 13.65 1.59
C LYS A 56 -9.28 12.77 2.25
N VAL A 57 -10.31 12.44 1.47
CA VAL A 57 -11.45 11.60 1.87
C VAL A 57 -11.49 10.38 0.96
N PRO A 58 -11.05 9.19 1.44
CA PRO A 58 -11.08 7.98 0.63
C PRO A 58 -12.51 7.43 0.52
N ILE A 59 -12.91 7.12 -0.71
CA ILE A 59 -14.19 6.49 -1.06
C ILE A 59 -13.89 5.13 -1.65
N ILE A 60 -14.38 4.10 -0.99
CA ILE A 60 -14.37 2.72 -1.44
C ILE A 60 -15.55 2.53 -2.40
N ILE A 61 -15.25 2.01 -3.59
CA ILE A 61 -16.20 1.65 -4.64
C ILE A 61 -16.15 0.13 -4.80
N ARG A 62 -17.28 -0.53 -4.54
CA ARG A 62 -17.45 -1.99 -4.65
C ARG A 62 -18.35 -2.32 -5.83
N LEU A 63 -17.97 -3.34 -6.60
CA LEU A 63 -18.76 -3.95 -7.66
C LEU A 63 -18.88 -5.45 -7.37
N ASP A 64 -20.07 -5.90 -7.00
CA ASP A 64 -20.35 -7.33 -6.83
C ASP A 64 -20.26 -8.05 -8.19
N LEU A 65 -19.56 -9.20 -8.20
CA LEU A 65 -19.34 -9.95 -9.42
C LEU A 65 -20.50 -10.92 -9.69
N GLU A 66 -20.81 -11.06 -10.98
CA GLU A 66 -21.77 -12.02 -11.49
C GLU A 66 -21.10 -12.90 -12.52
N ASN A 67 -21.53 -14.16 -12.59
CA ASN A 67 -21.08 -15.09 -13.60
C ASN A 67 -21.42 -14.60 -15.00
N HIS A 68 -20.53 -14.87 -15.95
CA HIS A 68 -20.72 -14.59 -17.36
C HIS A 68 -20.05 -15.66 -18.21
N GLU A 69 -20.20 -15.58 -19.53
CA GLU A 69 -19.74 -16.61 -20.49
C GLU A 69 -18.25 -16.97 -20.38
N LYS A 70 -17.43 -16.06 -19.84
CA LYS A 70 -15.98 -16.22 -19.71
C LYS A 70 -15.49 -16.40 -18.27
N ALA A 71 -16.38 -16.34 -17.27
CA ALA A 71 -15.98 -16.46 -15.88
C ALA A 71 -17.10 -16.98 -14.98
N ASN A 72 -16.75 -17.90 -14.08
CA ASN A 72 -17.59 -18.38 -13.01
C ASN A 72 -16.95 -18.01 -11.67
N TYR A 73 -17.58 -17.10 -10.93
CA TYR A 73 -17.09 -16.61 -9.66
C TYR A 73 -17.80 -17.35 -8.50
N PRO A 74 -17.06 -17.76 -7.45
CA PRO A 74 -17.66 -18.10 -6.17
C PRO A 74 -18.61 -16.99 -5.69
N LYS A 75 -19.73 -17.40 -5.07
CA LYS A 75 -20.71 -16.46 -4.54
C LYS A 75 -20.07 -15.55 -3.49
N GLY A 76 -20.34 -14.25 -3.58
CA GLY A 76 -19.91 -13.26 -2.59
C GLY A 76 -18.61 -12.51 -2.95
N LEU A 77 -17.95 -12.88 -4.06
CA LEU A 77 -16.80 -12.12 -4.56
C LEU A 77 -17.21 -10.77 -5.15
N TYR A 78 -16.37 -9.77 -4.91
CA TYR A 78 -16.49 -8.43 -5.46
C TYR A 78 -15.14 -7.84 -5.86
N SER A 79 -15.16 -6.95 -6.84
CA SER A 79 -14.05 -6.04 -7.11
C SER A 79 -14.21 -4.79 -6.25
N GLN A 80 -13.10 -4.25 -5.74
CA GLN A 80 -13.11 -3.03 -4.95
C GLN A 80 -11.97 -2.11 -5.33
N GLN A 81 -12.24 -0.81 -5.39
CA GLN A 81 -11.21 0.22 -5.55
C GLN A 81 -11.46 1.39 -4.62
N THR A 82 -10.39 1.99 -4.11
CA THR A 82 -10.47 3.22 -3.31
C THR A 82 -10.03 4.41 -4.15
N ILE A 83 -10.91 5.39 -4.31
CA ILE A 83 -10.59 6.70 -4.88
C ILE A 83 -10.42 7.72 -3.77
N ASN A 84 -9.62 8.75 -4.01
CA ASN A 84 -9.44 9.85 -3.06
C ASN A 84 -10.17 11.09 -3.55
N VAL A 85 -11.13 11.58 -2.76
CA VAL A 85 -11.82 12.84 -2.98
C VAL A 85 -11.19 13.90 -2.10
N TYR A 86 -10.94 15.09 -2.65
CA TYR A 86 -10.26 16.17 -1.94
C TYR A 86 -11.25 17.27 -1.59
N LEU A 87 -11.39 17.52 -0.29
CA LEU A 87 -12.08 18.70 0.23
C LEU A 87 -11.06 19.83 0.27
N LYS A 88 -11.25 20.81 -0.62
CA LYS A 88 -10.28 21.88 -0.82
C LYS A 88 -10.42 22.98 0.22
N ASN A 89 -9.29 23.61 0.57
CA ASN A 89 -9.25 24.83 1.40
C ASN A 89 -9.99 24.68 2.74
N VAL A 90 -9.86 23.52 3.38
CA VAL A 90 -10.51 23.26 4.67
C VAL A 90 -9.91 24.17 5.73
N LYS A 91 -10.79 24.86 6.48
CA LYS A 91 -10.44 25.82 7.54
C LYS A 91 -9.30 25.30 8.42
N MET A 92 -8.28 26.12 8.59
CA MET A 92 -7.15 25.83 9.46
C MET A 92 -7.51 26.09 10.93
N THR A 93 -6.86 25.36 11.82
CA THR A 93 -6.81 25.72 13.24
C THR A 93 -6.00 27.00 13.42
N SER A 94 -6.19 27.72 14.53
CA SER A 94 -5.43 28.95 14.81
C SER A 94 -3.91 28.73 14.83
N ASN A 95 -3.46 27.55 15.26
CA ASN A 95 -2.03 27.20 15.25
C ASN A 95 -1.52 26.95 13.83
N GLU A 96 -2.27 26.20 13.01
CA GLU A 96 -1.96 26.01 11.59
C GLU A 96 -1.91 27.35 10.85
N GLU A 97 -2.88 28.24 11.08
CA GLU A 97 -2.93 29.54 10.41
C GLU A 97 -1.74 30.43 10.77
N LYS A 98 -1.33 30.45 12.04
CA LYS A 98 -0.11 31.16 12.46
C LYS A 98 1.14 30.65 11.73
N ASN A 99 1.22 29.33 11.51
CA ASN A 99 2.42 28.67 10.98
C ASN A 99 2.47 28.60 9.45
N LEU A 100 1.31 28.64 8.79
CA LEU A 100 1.18 28.48 7.35
C LEU A 100 0.82 29.78 6.63
N LYS A 101 0.71 30.90 7.34
CA LYS A 101 0.29 32.18 6.76
C LYS A 101 1.14 32.58 5.55
N GLU A 102 2.47 32.63 5.68
CA GLU A 102 3.36 33.03 4.59
C GLU A 102 3.22 32.11 3.36
N LEU A 103 3.08 30.80 3.59
CA LEU A 103 2.86 29.83 2.53
C LEU A 103 1.50 30.06 1.85
N LYS A 104 0.44 30.22 2.64
CA LYS A 104 -0.93 30.48 2.19
C LYS A 104 -1.00 31.76 1.34
N ASP A 105 -0.37 32.82 1.81
CA ASP A 105 -0.35 34.12 1.13
C ASP A 105 0.43 34.04 -0.19
N SER A 106 1.36 33.10 -0.32
CA SER A 106 2.15 32.86 -1.54
C SER A 106 1.51 31.87 -2.52
N ILE A 107 0.45 31.13 -2.15
CA ILE A 107 -0.17 30.10 -3.01
C ILE A 107 -0.56 30.66 -4.39
N LYS A 108 -1.21 31.83 -4.43
CA LYS A 108 -1.68 32.42 -5.68
C LYS A 108 -0.54 32.72 -6.65
N GLU A 109 0.61 33.14 -6.14
CA GLU A 109 1.81 33.38 -6.95
C GLU A 109 2.37 32.05 -7.50
N ILE A 110 2.33 30.98 -6.71
CA ILE A 110 2.81 29.65 -7.10
C ILE A 110 1.86 29.02 -8.14
N GLU A 111 0.54 29.09 -7.93
CA GLU A 111 -0.49 28.61 -8.88
C GLU A 111 -0.57 29.41 -10.18
N ALA A 112 0.08 30.59 -10.22
CA ALA A 112 0.21 31.36 -11.44
C ALA A 112 1.14 30.71 -12.47
N LEU A 113 2.04 29.81 -12.05
CA LEU A 113 2.86 29.00 -12.95
C LEU A 113 1.97 28.13 -13.86
N LYS A 114 2.23 28.16 -15.17
CA LYS A 114 1.49 27.42 -16.18
C LYS A 114 2.38 26.40 -16.88
N ALA A 115 1.75 25.38 -17.47
CA ALA A 115 2.45 24.35 -18.22
C ALA A 115 3.30 24.94 -19.37
N GLN A 116 2.81 26.00 -20.01
CA GLN A 116 3.49 26.70 -21.11
C GLN A 116 4.76 27.45 -20.67
N ASP A 117 4.93 27.68 -19.36
CA ASP A 117 6.14 28.31 -18.84
C ASP A 117 7.34 27.33 -18.79
N PHE A 118 7.08 26.03 -19.01
CA PHE A 118 8.10 24.99 -18.98
C PHE A 118 8.50 24.57 -20.39
N THR A 119 9.81 24.60 -20.65
CA THR A 119 10.41 24.03 -21.86
C THR A 119 11.05 22.70 -21.52
N THR A 120 10.93 21.70 -22.39
CA THR A 120 11.47 20.35 -22.13
C THR A 120 12.32 19.87 -23.30
N SER A 121 13.53 19.43 -23.00
CA SER A 121 14.41 18.71 -23.91
C SER A 121 14.38 17.21 -23.62
N ILE A 122 14.54 16.38 -24.65
CA ILE A 122 14.46 14.92 -24.54
C ILE A 122 15.86 14.32 -24.70
N ASN A 123 16.35 13.62 -23.68
CA ASN A 123 17.65 12.96 -23.67
C ASN A 123 17.48 11.46 -23.37
N ILE A 124 17.33 10.63 -24.40
CA ILE A 124 17.16 9.19 -24.23
C ILE A 124 18.36 8.41 -24.75
N TYR A 125 19.12 7.82 -23.82
CA TYR A 125 20.28 6.97 -24.10
C TYR A 125 19.90 5.50 -24.04
N ASP A 126 20.77 4.61 -24.53
CA ASP A 126 20.49 3.18 -24.54
C ASP A 126 20.29 2.59 -23.14
N SER A 127 21.03 3.08 -22.14
CA SER A 127 20.81 2.73 -20.73
C SER A 127 19.40 3.07 -20.22
N HIS A 128 18.79 4.16 -20.72
CA HIS A 128 17.39 4.47 -20.42
C HIS A 128 16.45 3.48 -21.09
N LYS A 129 16.71 3.11 -22.35
CA LYS A 129 15.87 2.16 -23.10
C LYS A 129 15.87 0.78 -22.45
N GLU A 130 17.02 0.30 -22.00
CA GLU A 130 17.13 -0.98 -21.27
C GLU A 130 16.29 -0.98 -19.99
N LEU A 131 16.35 0.10 -19.21
CA LEU A 131 15.54 0.23 -17.99
C LEU A 131 14.04 0.33 -18.30
N ILE A 132 13.65 1.05 -19.34
CA ILE A 132 12.26 1.15 -19.79
C ILE A 132 11.75 -0.20 -20.29
N GLN A 133 12.56 -0.96 -21.02
CA GLN A 133 12.19 -2.30 -21.48
C GLN A 133 12.03 -3.26 -20.30
N LYS A 134 12.89 -3.15 -19.28
CA LYS A 134 12.86 -4.02 -18.10
C LYS A 134 11.71 -3.71 -17.15
N TYR A 135 11.47 -2.43 -16.84
CA TYR A 135 10.54 -2.02 -15.79
C TYR A 135 9.32 -1.24 -16.30
N GLY A 136 9.42 -0.61 -17.47
CA GLY A 136 8.48 0.41 -17.92
C GLY A 136 8.90 1.82 -17.48
N ILE A 137 8.59 2.82 -18.30
CA ILE A 137 9.05 4.21 -18.07
C ILE A 137 8.49 4.83 -16.79
N ASN A 138 7.28 4.43 -16.37
CA ASN A 138 6.64 4.93 -15.14
C ASN A 138 7.08 4.18 -13.87
N GLU A 139 7.89 3.12 -14.00
CA GLU A 139 8.53 2.40 -12.89
C GLU A 139 9.98 2.85 -12.66
N LEU A 140 10.43 3.86 -13.43
CA LEU A 140 11.68 4.57 -13.16
C LEU A 140 11.50 5.55 -12.00
N ASN A 141 12.58 5.85 -11.29
CA ASN A 141 12.55 6.88 -10.24
C ASN A 141 12.52 8.29 -10.85
N SER A 142 12.16 9.29 -10.03
CA SER A 142 12.01 10.66 -10.51
C SER A 142 13.28 11.26 -11.11
N LYS A 143 14.48 10.87 -10.62
CA LYS A 143 15.76 11.32 -11.19
C LYS A 143 15.98 10.76 -12.59
N GLN A 144 15.68 9.49 -12.80
CA GLN A 144 15.76 8.85 -14.11
C GLN A 144 14.77 9.48 -15.09
N ILE A 145 13.52 9.70 -14.68
CA ILE A 145 12.51 10.37 -15.53
C ILE A 145 12.96 11.81 -15.85
N SER A 146 13.44 12.56 -14.87
CA SER A 146 13.93 13.94 -15.06
C SER A 146 15.19 13.99 -15.94
N SER A 147 15.98 12.92 -16.00
CA SER A 147 17.13 12.83 -16.91
C SER A 147 16.71 12.58 -18.37
N ILE A 148 15.57 11.91 -18.60
CA ILE A 148 14.97 11.73 -19.92
C ILE A 148 14.30 13.03 -20.37
N PHE A 149 13.54 13.67 -19.48
CA PHE A 149 12.78 14.89 -19.74
C PHE A 149 13.39 16.05 -18.96
N ASN A 150 14.42 16.67 -19.53
CA ASN A 150 15.10 17.79 -18.91
C ASN A 150 14.27 19.06 -19.12
N THR A 151 13.51 19.42 -18.09
CA THR A 151 12.58 20.56 -18.08
C THR A 151 13.23 21.79 -17.45
N GLN A 152 12.98 22.98 -18.01
CA GLN A 152 13.46 24.27 -17.53
C GLN A 152 12.34 25.32 -17.51
N ASN A 153 12.36 26.23 -16.53
CA ASN A 153 11.41 27.33 -16.41
C ASN A 153 12.05 28.54 -15.70
N GLN A 154 12.18 29.67 -16.42
CA GLN A 154 12.75 30.90 -15.87
C GLN A 154 11.85 31.56 -14.82
N LYS A 155 10.53 31.63 -15.06
CA LYS A 155 9.56 32.21 -14.10
C LYS A 155 9.55 31.44 -12.79
N PHE A 156 9.69 30.11 -12.84
CA PHE A 156 9.84 29.27 -11.68
C PHE A 156 11.10 29.66 -10.89
N ASN A 157 12.25 29.78 -11.57
CA ASN A 157 13.52 30.13 -10.92
C ASN A 157 13.45 31.51 -10.25
N GLU A 158 12.89 32.51 -10.92
CA GLU A 158 12.69 33.86 -10.37
C GLU A 158 11.74 33.83 -9.16
N LEU A 159 10.63 33.09 -9.24
CA LEU A 159 9.71 32.92 -8.13
C LEU A 159 10.38 32.22 -6.94
N ALA A 160 11.14 31.16 -7.19
CA ALA A 160 11.85 30.41 -6.15
C ALA A 160 12.82 31.32 -5.38
N GLU A 161 13.59 32.18 -6.06
CA GLU A 161 14.47 33.14 -5.41
C GLU A 161 13.70 34.17 -4.56
N ARG A 162 12.59 34.72 -5.06
CA ARG A 162 11.76 35.64 -4.27
C ARG A 162 11.18 35.00 -3.02
N LEU A 163 10.73 33.75 -3.12
CA LEU A 163 10.10 33.03 -2.01
C LEU A 163 11.09 32.61 -0.92
N LYS A 164 12.40 32.53 -1.20
CA LYS A 164 13.42 32.33 -0.15
C LYS A 164 13.36 33.39 0.93
N ALA A 165 13.07 34.65 0.59
CA ALA A 165 12.94 35.75 1.55
C ALA A 165 11.77 35.53 2.54
N LYS A 166 10.75 34.77 2.14
CA LYS A 166 9.62 34.35 2.99
C LYS A 166 9.86 32.99 3.66
N ASN A 167 11.10 32.48 3.65
CA ASN A 167 11.47 31.16 4.17
C ASN A 167 10.68 30.00 3.51
N ILE A 168 10.34 30.15 2.24
CA ILE A 168 9.64 29.14 1.44
C ILE A 168 10.62 28.55 0.42
N GLU A 169 10.76 27.23 0.45
CA GLU A 169 11.50 26.45 -0.53
C GLU A 169 10.54 26.01 -1.64
N LEU A 170 10.87 26.32 -2.89
CA LEU A 170 10.09 25.90 -4.07
C LEU A 170 10.90 24.88 -4.88
N LYS A 171 10.26 23.78 -5.28
CA LYS A 171 10.85 22.69 -6.07
C LYS A 171 9.88 22.25 -7.16
N TYR A 172 10.41 21.78 -8.29
CA TYR A 172 9.64 20.95 -9.22
C TYR A 172 10.31 19.60 -9.46
N THR A 173 9.53 18.60 -9.86
CA THR A 173 10.03 17.25 -10.17
C THR A 173 9.21 16.60 -11.27
N VAL A 174 9.86 16.07 -12.30
CA VAL A 174 9.19 15.26 -13.33
C VAL A 174 9.07 13.84 -12.79
N ASN A 175 7.85 13.33 -12.66
CA ASN A 175 7.62 12.07 -11.94
C ASN A 175 6.71 11.06 -12.66
N LYS A 176 6.14 11.42 -13.81
CA LYS A 176 5.25 10.54 -14.57
C LYS A 176 5.17 10.97 -16.02
N VAL A 177 4.95 9.99 -16.90
CA VAL A 177 4.72 10.20 -18.32
C VAL A 177 3.36 9.63 -18.70
N TYR A 178 2.59 10.42 -19.45
CA TYR A 178 1.28 10.04 -19.98
C TYR A 178 1.35 9.98 -21.51
N PHE A 179 0.81 8.89 -22.05
CA PHE A 179 0.81 8.59 -23.49
C PHE A 179 -0.59 8.69 -24.11
N ASP A 180 -1.56 9.26 -23.39
CA ASP A 180 -2.97 9.38 -23.78
C ASP A 180 -3.26 10.58 -24.70
N GLU A 181 -2.24 11.29 -25.19
CA GLU A 181 -2.43 12.39 -26.14
C GLU A 181 -2.98 11.89 -27.48
N LYS A 182 -4.07 12.52 -27.91
CA LYS A 182 -4.65 12.32 -29.24
C LYS A 182 -3.67 12.71 -30.34
N GLU A 183 -2.93 13.81 -30.16
CA GLU A 183 -1.94 14.25 -31.15
C GLU A 183 -0.76 13.28 -31.18
N PRO A 184 -0.42 12.67 -32.32
CA PRO A 184 0.54 11.56 -32.38
C PRO A 184 1.94 11.96 -31.91
N ASN A 185 2.35 13.20 -32.21
CA ASN A 185 3.69 13.72 -31.92
C ASN A 185 3.84 14.33 -30.52
N PHE A 186 2.83 14.23 -29.66
CA PHE A 186 2.92 14.77 -28.30
C PHE A 186 2.70 13.70 -27.24
N ILE A 187 3.35 13.89 -26.09
CA ILE A 187 3.07 13.21 -24.83
C ILE A 187 2.93 14.26 -23.73
N ARG A 188 2.28 13.92 -22.60
CA ARG A 188 2.29 14.77 -21.41
C ARG A 188 3.28 14.20 -20.39
N ILE A 189 4.09 15.05 -19.79
CA ILE A 189 4.83 14.73 -18.56
C ILE A 189 4.17 15.42 -17.38
N ASN A 190 4.21 14.79 -16.21
CA ASN A 190 3.76 15.40 -14.97
C ASN A 190 4.92 16.15 -14.30
N VAL A 191 4.81 17.46 -14.22
CA VAL A 191 5.70 18.30 -13.41
C VAL A 191 5.01 18.57 -12.08
N ARG A 192 5.47 17.92 -11.00
CA ARG A 192 5.00 18.19 -9.64
C ARG A 192 5.64 19.47 -9.14
N ILE A 193 4.86 20.52 -8.88
CA ILE A 193 5.31 21.73 -8.17
C ILE A 193 5.07 21.52 -6.68
N GLY A 194 6.09 21.77 -5.87
CA GLY A 194 6.05 21.67 -4.42
C GLY A 194 6.64 22.92 -3.76
N ALA A 195 5.98 23.40 -2.72
CA ALA A 195 6.43 24.49 -1.87
C ALA A 195 6.41 24.04 -0.41
N LYS A 196 7.46 24.35 0.34
CA LYS A 196 7.58 24.02 1.77
C LYS A 196 8.01 25.25 2.56
N HIS A 197 7.33 25.53 3.67
CA HIS A 197 7.80 26.56 4.59
C HIS A 197 8.82 25.98 5.58
N ASN A 198 10.03 26.53 5.62
CA ASN A 198 11.19 26.04 6.39
C ASN A 198 11.16 26.46 7.88
N GLY A 199 10.01 26.30 8.54
CA GLY A 199 9.85 26.62 9.96
C GLY A 199 10.42 25.56 10.92
N LYS A 200 10.53 25.89 12.21
CA LYS A 200 11.01 24.98 13.28
C LYS A 200 10.08 23.79 13.60
N GLU A 201 9.01 23.58 12.85
CA GLU A 201 7.93 22.66 13.23
C GLU A 201 8.10 21.22 12.75
N LYS A 202 7.55 20.29 13.54
CA LYS A 202 7.59 18.85 13.31
C LYS A 202 6.59 18.35 12.26
N ASN A 203 5.66 19.17 11.75
CA ASN A 203 4.71 18.78 10.70
C ASN A 203 5.19 19.13 9.28
N PHE A 204 4.74 18.38 8.28
CA PHE A 204 4.93 18.77 6.87
C PHE A 204 4.06 19.98 6.63
N ASN A 205 4.66 21.11 6.24
CA ASN A 205 3.99 22.37 5.97
C ASN A 205 4.16 22.66 4.49
N GLU A 206 3.38 21.96 3.67
CA GLU A 206 3.60 21.87 2.24
C GLU A 206 2.36 22.23 1.43
N PHE A 207 2.62 22.74 0.24
CA PHE A 207 1.64 22.97 -0.81
C PHE A 207 2.19 22.41 -2.12
N GLY A 208 1.35 21.84 -2.96
CA GLY A 208 1.81 21.30 -4.22
C GLY A 208 0.68 20.84 -5.11
N PHE A 209 0.96 20.88 -6.41
CA PHE A 209 0.03 20.51 -7.45
C PHE A 209 0.76 19.97 -8.66
N ASN A 210 0.01 19.30 -9.53
CA ASN A 210 0.50 18.69 -10.75
C ASN A 210 0.28 19.65 -11.93
N LEU A 211 1.34 19.94 -12.68
CA LEU A 211 1.29 20.63 -13.96
C LEU A 211 1.57 19.64 -15.09
N PRO A 212 0.58 19.28 -15.93
CA PRO A 212 0.82 18.47 -17.11
C PRO A 212 1.46 19.33 -18.20
N VAL A 213 2.70 19.02 -18.57
CA VAL A 213 3.47 19.72 -19.61
C VAL A 213 3.48 18.88 -20.89
N LEU A 214 3.10 19.49 -22.01
CA LEU A 214 3.16 18.85 -23.32
C LEU A 214 4.61 18.83 -23.85
N VAL A 215 5.02 17.69 -24.37
CA VAL A 215 6.36 17.46 -24.91
C VAL A 215 6.22 16.96 -26.34
N ASN A 216 6.85 17.67 -27.28
CA ASN A 216 6.91 17.25 -28.68
C ASN A 216 7.95 16.13 -28.85
N ILE A 217 7.50 14.96 -29.29
CA ILE A 217 8.30 13.77 -29.56
C ILE A 217 8.45 13.48 -31.07
N GLU A 218 8.10 14.42 -31.94
CA GLU A 218 8.17 14.27 -33.40
C GLU A 218 9.52 13.78 -33.90
N LYS A 219 10.62 14.20 -33.28
CA LYS A 219 11.99 13.79 -33.65
C LYS A 219 12.49 12.55 -32.88
N ASN A 220 11.66 11.93 -32.04
CA ASN A 220 12.04 10.82 -31.18
C ASN A 220 11.22 9.55 -31.49
N GLU A 221 11.74 8.74 -32.41
CA GLU A 221 11.08 7.51 -32.86
C GLU A 221 10.86 6.48 -31.75
N TYR A 222 11.80 6.37 -30.81
CA TYR A 222 11.65 5.45 -29.68
C TYR A 222 10.43 5.81 -28.82
N LEU A 223 10.24 7.09 -28.47
CA LEU A 223 9.09 7.53 -27.70
C LEU A 223 7.77 7.42 -28.47
N LYS A 224 7.78 7.57 -29.80
CA LYS A 224 6.59 7.29 -30.63
C LYS A 224 6.21 5.82 -30.58
N GLN A 225 7.18 4.91 -30.73
CA GLN A 225 6.93 3.47 -30.61
C GLN A 225 6.47 3.10 -29.20
N LEU A 226 7.09 3.68 -28.17
CA LEU A 226 6.68 3.50 -26.78
C LEU A 226 5.25 4.00 -26.55
N LYS A 227 4.86 5.13 -27.14
CA LYS A 227 3.48 5.65 -27.08
C LYS A 227 2.47 4.65 -27.66
N VAL A 228 2.75 4.09 -28.84
CA VAL A 228 1.92 3.03 -29.43
C VAL A 228 1.86 1.82 -28.48
N ALA A 229 3.01 1.38 -27.97
CA ALA A 229 3.04 0.25 -27.04
C ALA A 229 2.22 0.54 -25.77
N GLU A 230 2.36 1.71 -25.16
CA GLU A 230 1.65 2.07 -23.92
C GLU A 230 0.14 2.26 -24.10
N SER A 231 -0.30 2.56 -25.34
CA SER A 231 -1.73 2.59 -25.70
C SER A 231 -2.39 1.21 -25.78
N ILE A 232 -1.60 0.13 -25.74
CA ILE A 232 -2.09 -1.25 -25.75
C ILE A 232 -1.94 -1.86 -24.35
N LYS A 233 -3.03 -2.36 -23.81
CA LYS A 233 -3.09 -3.07 -22.53
C LYS A 233 -3.52 -4.52 -22.77
N VAL A 234 -2.75 -5.46 -22.22
CA VAL A 234 -3.10 -6.88 -22.18
C VAL A 234 -3.42 -7.21 -20.73
N LYS A 235 -4.58 -7.82 -20.49
CA LYS A 235 -5.07 -8.17 -19.16
C LYS A 235 -5.61 -9.60 -19.17
N THR A 236 -5.52 -10.28 -18.05
CA THR A 236 -6.32 -11.47 -17.78
C THR A 236 -7.81 -11.11 -17.59
N ILE A 237 -8.71 -12.02 -17.98
CA ILE A 237 -10.16 -11.78 -17.96
C ILE A 237 -10.78 -11.98 -16.56
N VAL A 238 -10.44 -13.07 -15.87
CA VAL A 238 -11.15 -13.52 -14.66
C VAL A 238 -10.57 -12.94 -13.37
N ASN A 239 -9.29 -13.24 -13.13
CA ASN A 239 -8.53 -12.78 -11.96
C ASN A 239 -7.43 -11.85 -12.45
N PRO A 240 -6.90 -10.92 -11.64
CA PRO A 240 -5.71 -10.16 -12.04
C PRO A 240 -4.52 -11.09 -12.30
N ASP A 241 -3.53 -10.59 -13.06
CA ASP A 241 -2.35 -11.37 -13.46
C ASP A 241 -1.63 -12.00 -12.25
N ILE A 242 -1.63 -11.33 -11.09
CA ILE A 242 -1.02 -11.84 -9.86
C ILE A 242 -1.79 -13.01 -9.24
N ASN A 243 -3.10 -13.16 -9.50
CA ASN A 243 -3.92 -14.26 -9.02
C ASN A 243 -4.30 -15.24 -10.14
N THR A 244 -3.48 -15.29 -11.18
CA THR A 244 -3.62 -16.20 -12.33
C THR A 244 -2.35 -17.01 -12.50
N ASP A 245 -2.46 -18.32 -12.75
CA ASP A 245 -1.31 -19.15 -13.10
C ASP A 245 -0.89 -18.88 -14.55
N LEU A 246 0.14 -18.04 -14.71
CA LEU A 246 0.67 -17.64 -16.00
C LEU A 246 1.54 -18.72 -16.68
N SER A 247 1.68 -19.90 -16.06
CA SER A 247 2.34 -21.06 -16.69
C SER A 247 1.45 -21.84 -17.65
N ILE A 248 0.12 -21.66 -17.55
CA ILE A 248 -0.86 -22.41 -18.35
C ILE A 248 -1.83 -21.50 -19.11
N ILE A 249 -1.55 -20.19 -19.16
CA ILE A 249 -2.44 -19.20 -19.78
C ILE A 249 -2.46 -19.30 -21.31
N THR A 250 -3.65 -19.11 -21.89
CA THR A 250 -3.91 -19.15 -23.34
C THR A 250 -4.40 -17.81 -23.86
N SER A 251 -4.59 -17.69 -25.19
CA SER A 251 -5.16 -16.48 -25.80
C SER A 251 -6.58 -16.18 -25.33
N ASP A 252 -7.36 -17.21 -25.00
CA ASP A 252 -8.77 -17.08 -24.63
C ASP A 252 -8.94 -16.49 -23.22
N ASP A 253 -7.89 -16.55 -22.41
CA ASP A 253 -7.82 -15.97 -21.07
C ASP A 253 -7.48 -14.48 -21.07
N LEU A 254 -7.17 -13.91 -22.23
CA LEU A 254 -6.65 -12.55 -22.38
C LEU A 254 -7.65 -11.60 -23.03
N LEU A 255 -7.62 -10.36 -22.54
CA LEU A 255 -8.27 -9.21 -23.12
C LEU A 255 -7.21 -8.21 -23.58
N VAL A 256 -7.22 -7.88 -24.88
CA VAL A 256 -6.36 -6.85 -25.47
C VAL A 256 -7.21 -5.61 -25.71
N GLU A 257 -6.91 -4.55 -24.96
CA GLU A 257 -7.55 -3.23 -25.09
C GLU A 257 -6.55 -2.25 -25.70
N PHE A 258 -7.04 -1.35 -26.54
CA PHE A 258 -6.22 -0.26 -27.07
C PHE A 258 -7.02 1.01 -27.28
N ASN A 259 -6.36 2.16 -27.17
CA ASN A 259 -6.97 3.48 -27.27
C ASN A 259 -6.19 4.43 -28.19
N ASN A 260 -5.70 3.90 -29.32
CA ASN A 260 -4.95 4.66 -30.32
C ASN A 260 -5.54 4.45 -31.71
N GLU A 261 -6.00 5.55 -32.33
CA GLU A 261 -6.66 5.53 -33.64
C GLU A 261 -5.73 5.13 -34.79
N SER A 262 -4.42 5.13 -34.58
CA SER A 262 -3.44 4.67 -35.58
C SER A 262 -3.37 3.15 -35.67
N ILE A 263 -3.89 2.42 -34.68
CA ILE A 263 -3.92 0.95 -34.66
C ILE A 263 -5.10 0.48 -35.51
N GLU A 264 -4.82 -0.31 -36.54
CA GLU A 264 -5.83 -0.95 -37.40
C GLU A 264 -6.25 -2.31 -36.81
N LYS A 265 -5.25 -3.12 -36.41
CA LYS A 265 -5.47 -4.47 -35.88
C LYS A 265 -4.35 -4.86 -34.93
N ILE A 266 -4.69 -5.66 -33.92
CA ILE A 266 -3.73 -6.34 -33.06
C ILE A 266 -3.99 -7.84 -33.17
N GLU A 267 -2.95 -8.60 -33.47
CA GLU A 267 -2.98 -10.06 -33.47
C GLU A 267 -2.03 -10.57 -32.37
N LEU A 268 -2.52 -11.52 -31.58
CA LEU A 268 -1.67 -12.23 -30.63
C LEU A 268 -0.82 -13.24 -31.42
N ASP A 269 0.49 -13.10 -31.32
CA ASP A 269 1.46 -13.95 -32.01
C ASP A 269 1.83 -15.17 -31.16
N LYS A 270 2.28 -14.92 -29.92
CA LYS A 270 2.79 -15.95 -29.03
C LYS A 270 2.66 -15.55 -27.57
N ILE A 271 2.36 -16.52 -26.71
CA ILE A 271 2.55 -16.42 -25.26
C ILE A 271 3.75 -17.28 -24.88
N THR A 272 4.69 -16.72 -24.12
CA THR A 272 5.83 -17.43 -23.56
C THR A 272 5.79 -17.31 -22.05
N SER A 273 5.52 -18.41 -21.34
CA SER A 273 5.60 -18.41 -19.88
C SER A 273 7.06 -18.30 -19.43
N ASN A 274 7.30 -17.46 -18.42
CA ASN A 274 8.58 -17.40 -17.73
C ASN A 274 8.51 -18.19 -16.41
N ASN A 275 7.37 -18.15 -15.72
CA ASN A 275 7.00 -18.95 -14.54
C ASN A 275 5.50 -18.78 -14.25
N PHE A 276 5.01 -19.35 -13.13
CA PHE A 276 3.59 -19.26 -12.75
C PHE A 276 3.10 -17.82 -12.43
N ARG A 277 4.01 -16.86 -12.21
CA ARG A 277 3.71 -15.44 -11.91
C ARG A 277 4.01 -14.49 -13.05
N SER A 278 4.53 -14.96 -14.19
CA SER A 278 4.87 -14.09 -15.30
C SER A 278 4.90 -14.78 -16.66
N ALA A 279 4.38 -14.08 -17.66
CA ALA A 279 4.42 -14.49 -19.06
C ALA A 279 4.67 -13.28 -19.98
N SER A 280 5.27 -13.54 -21.13
CA SER A 280 5.49 -12.56 -22.19
C SER A 280 4.51 -12.81 -23.33
N VAL A 281 3.73 -11.80 -23.70
CA VAL A 281 2.76 -11.83 -24.80
C VAL A 281 3.31 -11.03 -25.97
N SER A 282 3.61 -11.72 -27.06
CA SER A 282 4.04 -11.11 -28.32
C SER A 282 2.81 -10.76 -29.16
N LEU A 283 2.79 -9.53 -29.66
CA LEU A 283 1.71 -8.94 -30.43
C LEU A 283 2.24 -8.45 -31.78
N ASN A 284 1.51 -8.75 -32.85
CA ASN A 284 1.68 -8.12 -34.16
C ASN A 284 0.67 -6.97 -34.26
N VAL A 285 1.18 -5.73 -34.27
CA VAL A 285 0.36 -4.52 -34.31
C VAL A 285 0.41 -3.91 -35.70
N LYS A 286 -0.71 -3.99 -36.42
CA LYS A 286 -0.87 -3.34 -37.72
C LYS A 286 -1.27 -1.88 -37.51
N LEU A 287 -0.42 -0.97 -37.98
CA LEU A 287 -0.69 0.46 -37.95
C LEU A 287 -1.22 0.93 -39.30
N LYS A 288 -2.11 1.92 -39.30
CA LYS A 288 -2.61 2.55 -40.52
C LYS A 288 -1.43 3.10 -41.33
N ASN A 289 -1.43 2.86 -42.64
CA ASN A 289 -0.42 3.34 -43.58
C ASN A 289 1.01 2.83 -43.32
N ILE A 290 1.19 1.75 -42.54
CA ILE A 290 2.48 1.10 -42.33
C ILE A 290 2.35 -0.36 -42.76
N GLU A 291 3.15 -0.76 -43.76
CA GLU A 291 3.04 -2.08 -44.40
C GLU A 291 3.51 -3.21 -43.46
N LYS A 292 4.61 -2.99 -42.72
CA LYS A 292 5.16 -3.99 -41.80
C LYS A 292 4.53 -3.85 -40.40
N PRO A 293 3.93 -4.91 -39.84
CA PRO A 293 3.43 -4.89 -38.47
C PRO A 293 4.55 -4.58 -37.47
N LEU A 294 4.23 -3.75 -36.48
CA LEU A 294 5.09 -3.52 -35.34
C LEU A 294 4.99 -4.71 -34.39
N LYS A 295 6.12 -5.37 -34.11
CA LYS A 295 6.19 -6.43 -33.10
C LYS A 295 6.37 -5.82 -31.72
N LEU A 296 5.47 -6.13 -30.81
CA LEU A 296 5.52 -5.69 -29.43
C LEU A 296 5.51 -6.87 -28.48
N VAL A 297 6.21 -6.75 -27.36
CA VAL A 297 6.16 -7.73 -26.26
C VAL A 297 5.59 -7.04 -25.03
N LYS A 298 4.55 -7.63 -24.43
CA LYS A 298 3.93 -7.19 -23.18
C LYS A 298 4.17 -8.23 -22.10
N MET A 299 4.60 -7.78 -20.93
CA MET A 299 4.73 -8.64 -19.76
C MET A 299 3.41 -8.69 -19.00
N LEU A 300 2.93 -9.89 -18.72
CA LEU A 300 1.88 -10.17 -17.74
C LEU A 300 2.52 -10.57 -16.42
N GLY A 301 1.94 -10.11 -15.31
CA GLY A 301 2.45 -10.40 -13.97
C GLY A 301 3.82 -9.79 -13.71
N THR A 302 4.63 -10.44 -12.87
CA THR A 302 5.97 -9.94 -12.49
C THR A 302 6.92 -11.07 -12.11
N GLN A 303 8.21 -10.86 -12.37
CA GLN A 303 9.29 -11.72 -11.87
C GLN A 303 9.84 -11.21 -10.52
N ASN A 304 9.35 -10.04 -10.07
CA ASN A 304 9.85 -9.33 -8.91
C ASN A 304 8.99 -9.64 -7.68
N TYR A 305 9.15 -10.85 -7.14
CA TYR A 305 8.44 -11.31 -5.95
C TYR A 305 9.28 -12.23 -5.04
N GLY A 306 8.91 -12.25 -3.76
CA GLY A 306 9.31 -13.24 -2.77
C GLY A 306 8.17 -14.22 -2.51
N LEU A 307 8.52 -15.45 -2.11
CA LEU A 307 7.56 -16.46 -1.71
C LEU A 307 7.43 -16.46 -0.19
N LEU A 308 6.19 -16.40 0.32
CA LEU A 308 5.90 -16.59 1.74
C LEU A 308 5.79 -18.08 2.09
N TYR A 309 5.21 -18.86 1.19
CA TYR A 309 5.01 -20.31 1.27
C TYR A 309 5.66 -20.98 0.05
N SER A 310 5.73 -22.32 0.02
CA SER A 310 6.34 -23.04 -1.10
C SER A 310 5.71 -22.65 -2.45
N GLU A 311 6.50 -22.76 -3.52
CA GLU A 311 6.02 -22.46 -4.88
C GLU A 311 4.82 -23.33 -5.24
N GLU A 312 4.88 -24.63 -4.94
CA GLU A 312 3.78 -25.57 -5.17
C GLU A 312 2.50 -25.15 -4.43
N PHE A 313 2.60 -24.87 -3.13
CA PHE A 313 1.44 -24.44 -2.34
C PHE A 313 0.86 -23.12 -2.88
N THR A 314 1.73 -22.16 -3.19
CA THR A 314 1.33 -20.84 -3.68
C THR A 314 0.69 -20.92 -5.07
N LYS A 315 1.19 -21.81 -5.94
CA LYS A 315 0.65 -22.05 -7.28
C LYS A 315 -0.71 -22.75 -7.22
N ASN A 316 -0.85 -23.77 -6.37
CA ASN A 316 -2.13 -24.47 -6.17
C ASN A 316 -3.20 -23.56 -5.55
N ASN A 317 -2.78 -22.53 -4.82
CA ASN A 317 -3.64 -21.54 -4.16
C ASN A 317 -3.45 -20.12 -4.75
N ILE A 318 -3.27 -20.02 -6.08
CA ILE A 318 -2.96 -18.74 -6.75
C ILE A 318 -4.06 -17.68 -6.58
N GLN A 319 -5.30 -18.13 -6.36
CA GLN A 319 -6.47 -17.30 -6.06
C GLN A 319 -6.46 -16.85 -4.58
N ALA A 320 -5.48 -16.01 -4.25
CA ALA A 320 -5.35 -15.41 -2.94
C ALA A 320 -6.29 -14.21 -2.78
N TYR A 321 -7.59 -14.47 -2.62
CA TYR A 321 -8.59 -13.41 -2.49
C TYR A 321 -8.33 -12.53 -1.25
N ASN A 322 -8.69 -11.25 -1.37
CA ASN A 322 -8.63 -10.32 -0.26
C ASN A 322 -9.82 -10.53 0.70
N PHE A 323 -9.56 -10.72 1.99
CA PHE A 323 -10.64 -10.85 2.97
C PHE A 323 -10.83 -9.54 3.75
N GLU A 324 -12.09 -9.13 3.92
CA GLU A 324 -12.44 -7.92 4.68
C GLU A 324 -13.14 -8.26 6.00
N MET A 325 -12.73 -7.55 7.07
CA MET A 325 -13.19 -7.76 8.45
C MET A 325 -13.71 -6.47 9.10
N ASN A 326 -14.25 -5.55 8.29
CA ASN A 326 -14.47 -4.15 8.62
C ASN A 326 -15.68 -3.91 9.58
N ARG A 327 -15.68 -4.54 10.77
CA ARG A 327 -16.49 -4.26 12.00
C ARG A 327 -16.62 -5.44 12.96
N LEU A 328 -15.92 -6.54 12.73
CA LEU A 328 -15.94 -7.68 13.65
C LEU A 328 -15.50 -7.26 15.06
N THR A 329 -16.30 -7.63 16.06
CA THR A 329 -15.98 -7.53 17.48
C THR A 329 -15.36 -8.85 17.95
N GLN A 330 -14.69 -8.84 19.11
CA GLN A 330 -14.04 -10.04 19.63
C GLN A 330 -15.05 -11.19 19.86
N GLU A 331 -16.26 -10.83 20.30
CA GLU A 331 -17.39 -11.77 20.52
C GLU A 331 -17.82 -12.52 19.26
N LEU A 332 -17.55 -11.97 18.07
CA LEU A 332 -17.93 -12.56 16.78
C LEU A 332 -16.83 -13.45 16.19
N LEU A 333 -15.59 -13.36 16.67
CA LEU A 333 -14.47 -14.16 16.15
C LEU A 333 -14.70 -15.67 16.23
N PRO A 334 -15.30 -16.23 17.31
CA PRO A 334 -15.59 -17.67 17.36
C PRO A 334 -16.57 -18.17 16.29
N SER A 335 -17.33 -17.28 15.64
CA SER A 335 -18.26 -17.64 14.56
C SER A 335 -17.57 -17.81 13.21
N ILE A 336 -16.28 -17.52 13.12
CA ILE A 336 -15.49 -17.57 11.89
C ILE A 336 -14.63 -18.83 11.94
N ASN A 337 -14.80 -19.70 10.94
CA ASN A 337 -14.09 -20.96 10.84
C ASN A 337 -13.36 -21.07 9.49
N LYS A 338 -12.72 -22.22 9.24
CA LYS A 338 -11.92 -22.49 8.05
C LYS A 338 -12.74 -22.88 6.80
N ASP A 339 -14.07 -22.85 6.85
CA ASP A 339 -14.93 -23.32 5.74
C ASP A 339 -14.79 -22.47 4.47
N PHE A 340 -14.35 -21.21 4.59
CA PHE A 340 -14.10 -20.37 3.42
C PHE A 340 -12.97 -20.91 2.52
N PHE A 341 -12.04 -21.72 3.05
CA PHE A 341 -11.03 -22.39 2.21
C PHE A 341 -11.71 -23.26 1.15
N GLY A 342 -12.74 -24.01 1.57
CA GLY A 342 -13.56 -24.84 0.69
C GLY A 342 -14.47 -24.02 -0.23
N HIS A 343 -15.12 -22.97 0.30
CA HIS A 343 -16.06 -22.13 -0.48
C HIS A 343 -15.39 -21.43 -1.66
N TYR A 344 -14.19 -20.89 -1.45
CA TYR A 344 -13.43 -20.20 -2.50
C TYR A 344 -12.40 -21.09 -3.20
N LYS A 345 -12.30 -22.37 -2.82
CA LYS A 345 -11.35 -23.35 -3.39
C LYS A 345 -9.88 -22.86 -3.39
N SER A 346 -9.50 -22.19 -2.31
CA SER A 346 -8.14 -21.69 -2.10
C SER A 346 -7.82 -21.83 -0.63
N GLU A 347 -6.62 -22.31 -0.32
CA GLU A 347 -6.06 -22.39 1.03
C GLU A 347 -5.19 -21.17 1.38
N LEU A 348 -5.14 -20.15 0.52
CA LEU A 348 -4.36 -18.94 0.72
C LEU A 348 -5.26 -17.72 0.60
N PHE A 349 -5.27 -16.86 1.62
CA PHE A 349 -5.91 -15.54 1.55
C PHE A 349 -5.01 -14.47 2.12
N THR A 350 -5.25 -13.23 1.75
CA THR A 350 -4.42 -12.08 2.11
C THR A 350 -5.33 -10.93 2.53
N GLY A 351 -4.96 -10.14 3.54
CA GLY A 351 -5.75 -8.97 3.87
C GLY A 351 -5.31 -8.25 5.14
N GLY A 352 -6.05 -7.19 5.47
CA GLY A 352 -5.91 -6.51 6.75
C GLY A 352 -4.96 -5.31 6.78
N TYR A 353 -4.04 -5.13 5.82
CA TYR A 353 -3.11 -4.00 5.88
C TYR A 353 -3.81 -2.63 5.84
N GLY A 354 -3.57 -1.82 6.88
CA GLY A 354 -4.13 -0.47 6.98
C GLY A 354 -5.64 -0.43 7.26
N THR A 355 -6.22 -1.56 7.65
CA THR A 355 -7.66 -1.66 8.01
C THR A 355 -7.88 -1.35 9.48
N SER A 356 -8.99 -0.71 9.83
CA SER A 356 -9.38 -0.51 11.21
C SER A 356 -10.18 -1.71 11.73
N ARG A 357 -9.87 -2.15 12.95
CA ARG A 357 -10.43 -3.34 13.61
C ARG A 357 -10.97 -2.99 15.00
N SER A 358 -11.96 -3.76 15.44
CA SER A 358 -12.61 -3.61 16.77
C SER A 358 -12.32 -4.79 17.70
N PHE A 359 -11.83 -5.92 17.20
CA PHE A 359 -11.84 -7.20 17.91
C PHE A 359 -10.61 -7.52 18.80
N TYR A 360 -9.70 -6.57 19.02
CA TYR A 360 -8.54 -6.78 19.91
C TYR A 360 -8.85 -6.48 21.39
N SER A 361 -10.12 -6.26 21.75
CA SER A 361 -10.56 -6.06 23.12
C SER A 361 -12.08 -6.23 23.26
N GLU A 362 -12.51 -6.97 24.29
CA GLU A 362 -13.90 -7.38 24.51
C GLU A 362 -14.90 -6.21 24.59
N LYS A 363 -14.47 -5.03 25.04
CA LYS A 363 -15.33 -3.86 25.27
C LYS A 363 -15.33 -2.85 24.11
N VAL A 364 -14.68 -3.17 22.99
CA VAL A 364 -14.49 -2.25 21.87
C VAL A 364 -15.54 -2.51 20.79
N LYS A 365 -16.51 -1.60 20.70
CA LYS A 365 -17.52 -1.60 19.62
C LYS A 365 -17.12 -0.70 18.45
N THR A 366 -16.40 0.39 18.73
CA THR A 366 -15.86 1.32 17.72
C THR A 366 -14.51 0.82 17.22
N PRO A 367 -14.24 0.79 15.90
CA PRO A 367 -12.92 0.48 15.35
C PRO A 367 -11.85 1.39 15.98
N SER A 368 -11.01 0.78 16.84
CA SER A 368 -10.07 1.49 17.73
C SER A 368 -8.61 1.08 17.51
N PHE A 369 -8.39 0.11 16.63
CA PHE A 369 -7.09 -0.46 16.32
C PHE A 369 -6.87 -0.38 14.82
N LEU A 370 -5.74 0.17 14.40
CA LEU A 370 -5.27 0.11 13.03
C LEU A 370 -4.39 -1.14 12.90
N HIS A 371 -4.78 -2.05 12.02
CA HIS A 371 -4.01 -3.24 11.72
C HIS A 371 -2.83 -2.88 10.83
N TRP A 372 -1.63 -3.20 11.31
CA TRP A 372 -0.40 -2.72 10.72
C TRP A 372 0.47 -3.89 10.32
N GLY A 373 0.16 -4.44 9.16
CA GLY A 373 0.74 -5.65 8.58
C GLY A 373 -0.30 -6.31 7.68
N GLU A 374 0.15 -7.25 6.86
CA GLU A 374 -0.76 -8.08 6.06
C GLU A 374 -0.86 -9.45 6.73
N ASP A 375 -2.08 -9.92 6.90
CA ASP A 375 -2.36 -11.28 7.35
C ASP A 375 -2.48 -12.19 6.13
N TYR A 376 -1.68 -13.25 6.10
CA TYR A 376 -1.70 -14.28 5.07
C TYR A 376 -2.23 -15.58 5.67
N LEU A 377 -3.52 -15.84 5.50
CA LEU A 377 -4.17 -17.03 6.06
C LEU A 377 -3.76 -18.26 5.26
N ALA A 378 -3.43 -19.33 5.98
CA ALA A 378 -3.12 -20.63 5.41
C ALA A 378 -3.44 -21.75 6.41
N PRO A 379 -3.32 -23.03 6.04
CA PRO A 379 -3.47 -24.15 6.96
C PRO A 379 -2.48 -24.11 8.13
N ASP A 380 -2.85 -24.79 9.23
CA ASP A 380 -2.01 -24.82 10.43
C ASP A 380 -0.63 -25.40 10.11
N PHE A 381 0.41 -24.83 10.72
CA PHE A 381 1.80 -25.27 10.55
C PHE A 381 2.34 -25.21 9.12
N GLN A 382 1.69 -24.47 8.22
CA GLN A 382 2.25 -24.20 6.90
C GLN A 382 3.66 -23.60 7.06
N PRO A 383 4.70 -24.14 6.39
CA PRO A 383 6.05 -23.62 6.50
C PRO A 383 6.16 -22.20 5.91
N VAL A 384 6.71 -21.27 6.70
CA VAL A 384 7.00 -19.89 6.29
C VAL A 384 8.43 -19.81 5.77
N LEU A 385 8.59 -19.25 4.58
CA LEU A 385 9.85 -19.20 3.87
C LEU A 385 10.52 -17.83 3.97
N MET A 386 11.85 -17.84 3.87
CA MET A 386 12.66 -16.65 3.68
C MET A 386 12.42 -16.07 2.27
N PRO A 387 11.93 -14.83 2.11
CA PRO A 387 11.53 -14.30 0.80
C PRO A 387 12.71 -13.91 -0.10
N PHE A 388 13.86 -13.59 0.50
CA PHE A 388 15.11 -13.18 -0.16
C PHE A 388 16.29 -13.59 0.72
N ASP A 389 17.49 -13.73 0.15
CA ASP A 389 18.69 -13.92 0.96
C ASP A 389 18.83 -12.81 2.01
N GLY A 390 19.14 -13.17 3.25
CA GLY A 390 19.24 -12.21 4.34
C GLY A 390 19.66 -12.84 5.66
N GLU A 391 19.31 -12.16 6.75
CA GLU A 391 19.74 -12.50 8.10
C GLU A 391 18.54 -12.69 9.02
N LEU A 392 18.46 -13.82 9.72
CA LEU A 392 17.55 -14.01 10.84
C LEU A 392 18.19 -13.43 12.10
N ILE A 393 17.55 -12.42 12.69
CA ILE A 393 18.14 -11.61 13.77
C ILE A 393 17.37 -11.71 15.09
N GLY A 394 16.33 -12.51 15.16
CA GLY A 394 15.66 -12.86 16.41
C GLY A 394 14.46 -13.76 16.19
N VAL A 395 14.33 -14.74 17.08
CA VAL A 395 13.16 -15.61 17.17
C VAL A 395 12.78 -15.75 18.63
N TYR A 396 11.56 -15.37 18.99
CA TYR A 396 11.10 -15.44 20.36
C TYR A 396 9.58 -15.52 20.46
N GLU A 397 9.11 -15.99 21.61
CA GLU A 397 7.73 -16.03 22.02
C GLU A 397 7.60 -15.40 23.41
N ILE A 398 6.50 -14.67 23.61
CA ILE A 398 6.12 -14.14 24.93
C ILE A 398 4.98 -15.01 25.42
N GLU A 399 5.12 -15.57 26.62
CA GLU A 399 4.06 -16.38 27.25
C GLU A 399 2.75 -15.59 27.30
N GLN A 400 1.70 -16.20 26.77
CA GLN A 400 0.35 -15.66 26.76
C GLN A 400 -0.49 -16.33 27.84
N LYS A 401 -1.33 -15.55 28.52
CA LYS A 401 -2.20 -16.05 29.60
C LYS A 401 -3.65 -16.22 29.17
N ARG A 402 -4.04 -15.67 28.01
CA ARG A 402 -5.40 -15.63 27.49
C ARG A 402 -5.40 -15.69 25.97
N GLU A 403 -6.44 -16.26 25.40
CA GLU A 403 -6.71 -16.22 23.95
C GLU A 403 -6.94 -14.78 23.48
N PHE A 404 -6.67 -14.49 22.20
CA PHE A 404 -6.88 -13.18 21.56
C PHE A 404 -5.99 -12.03 22.08
N GLU A 405 -5.09 -12.27 23.04
CA GLU A 405 -4.29 -11.23 23.70
C GLU A 405 -2.82 -11.13 23.22
N GLY A 406 -2.36 -11.96 22.27
CA GLY A 406 -0.91 -11.97 21.96
C GLY A 406 -0.48 -12.19 20.52
N VAL A 407 0.82 -11.94 20.32
CA VAL A 407 1.52 -11.87 19.03
C VAL A 407 2.01 -13.24 18.54
N GLY A 408 1.79 -14.30 19.31
CA GLY A 408 2.36 -15.64 19.06
C GLY A 408 3.89 -15.63 19.08
N THR A 409 4.49 -16.57 18.35
CA THR A 409 5.94 -16.56 18.10
C THR A 409 6.29 -15.59 17.00
N VAL A 410 7.40 -14.89 17.18
CA VAL A 410 7.90 -13.86 16.28
C VAL A 410 9.22 -14.31 15.67
N ALA A 411 9.37 -14.12 14.35
CA ALA A 411 10.66 -14.10 13.67
C ALA A 411 10.92 -12.72 13.06
N LEU A 412 12.12 -12.17 13.25
CA LEU A 412 12.55 -10.92 12.63
C LEU A 412 13.72 -11.17 11.71
N ILE A 413 13.55 -10.82 10.43
CA ILE A 413 14.61 -10.92 9.42
C ILE A 413 15.07 -9.54 8.98
N LYS A 414 16.33 -9.45 8.56
CA LYS A 414 16.97 -8.27 8.00
C LYS A 414 17.43 -8.58 6.58
N VAL A 415 17.02 -7.75 5.63
CA VAL A 415 17.29 -7.96 4.20
C VAL A 415 17.91 -6.71 3.62
N LYS A 416 19.04 -6.85 2.93
CA LYS A 416 19.70 -5.72 2.25
C LYS A 416 18.88 -5.23 1.06
N HIS A 417 18.95 -3.93 0.78
CA HIS A 417 18.20 -3.29 -0.30
C HIS A 417 18.52 -3.89 -1.68
N ASP A 418 19.76 -4.27 -1.94
CA ASP A 418 20.19 -4.88 -3.21
C ASP A 418 19.58 -6.28 -3.43
N LYS A 419 19.26 -7.00 -2.36
CA LYS A 419 18.55 -8.30 -2.40
C LYS A 419 17.05 -8.17 -2.61
N LEU A 420 16.46 -7.03 -2.23
CA LEU A 420 15.06 -6.74 -2.56
C LEU A 420 14.92 -6.56 -4.06
N ASN A 421 14.07 -7.34 -4.71
CA ASN A 421 13.83 -7.22 -6.15
C ASN A 421 12.79 -6.12 -6.45
N LEU A 422 13.07 -4.87 -6.06
CA LEU A 422 12.18 -3.72 -6.25
C LEU A 422 12.59 -2.89 -7.48
N THR A 423 11.59 -2.34 -8.18
CA THR A 423 11.78 -1.36 -9.27
C THR A 423 12.45 -0.08 -8.76
N PRO A 424 13.09 0.72 -9.63
CA PRO A 424 13.65 2.01 -9.22
C PRO A 424 12.62 2.93 -8.54
N ARG A 425 11.37 2.94 -9.02
CA ARG A 425 10.28 3.73 -8.42
C ARG A 425 9.88 3.21 -7.05
N GLU A 426 9.70 1.90 -6.87
CA GLU A 426 9.41 1.32 -5.57
C GLU A 426 10.52 1.62 -4.55
N ARG A 427 11.78 1.58 -4.97
CA ARG A 427 12.91 1.96 -4.09
C ARG A 427 12.84 3.41 -3.66
N GLU A 428 12.51 4.33 -4.56
CA GLU A 428 12.36 5.76 -4.25
C GLU A 428 11.20 6.04 -3.29
N ILE A 429 10.10 5.29 -3.40
CA ILE A 429 8.91 5.48 -2.56
C ILE A 429 9.08 4.82 -1.19
N TYR A 430 9.58 3.58 -1.15
CA TYR A 430 9.48 2.74 0.04
C TYR A 430 10.77 2.59 0.84
N LEU A 431 11.94 2.91 0.26
CA LEU A 431 13.22 2.73 0.93
C LEU A 431 13.85 4.07 1.31
N ASP A 432 14.58 4.07 2.42
CA ASP A 432 15.44 5.19 2.79
C ASP A 432 16.85 4.99 2.24
N PRO A 433 17.37 5.87 1.36
CA PRO A 433 18.71 5.71 0.80
C PRO A 433 19.84 5.86 1.82
N SER A 434 19.57 6.35 3.04
CA SER A 434 20.55 6.46 4.14
C SER A 434 20.66 5.18 4.99
N VAL A 435 19.84 4.17 4.70
CA VAL A 435 19.90 2.83 5.28
C VAL A 435 20.02 1.84 4.11
N ASP A 436 20.75 0.75 4.27
CA ASP A 436 21.00 -0.23 3.20
C ASP A 436 20.21 -1.54 3.38
N TYR A 437 19.28 -1.58 4.32
CA TYR A 437 18.48 -2.75 4.64
C TYR A 437 17.08 -2.40 5.16
N VAL A 438 16.20 -3.39 5.11
CA VAL A 438 14.86 -3.37 5.73
C VAL A 438 14.75 -4.50 6.75
N TYR A 439 13.74 -4.40 7.62
CA TYR A 439 13.31 -5.49 8.48
C TYR A 439 11.97 -6.05 7.99
N ILE A 440 11.84 -7.37 7.98
CA ILE A 440 10.57 -8.04 7.76
C ILE A 440 10.25 -8.84 9.03
N GLY A 441 9.13 -8.52 9.66
CA GLY A 441 8.69 -9.20 10.87
C GLY A 441 7.56 -10.18 10.55
N TYR A 442 7.65 -11.38 11.09
CA TYR A 442 6.59 -12.40 11.06
C TYR A 442 6.12 -12.60 12.50
N ILE A 443 4.81 -12.57 12.72
CA ILE A 443 4.20 -12.91 14.00
C ILE A 443 3.14 -14.00 13.77
N HIS A 444 2.55 -14.49 14.86
CA HIS A 444 1.55 -15.56 14.85
C HIS A 444 2.10 -16.93 14.38
N LEU A 445 3.41 -17.14 14.55
CA LEU A 445 4.08 -18.42 14.28
C LEU A 445 3.91 -19.41 15.45
N ASP A 446 4.13 -20.69 15.15
CA ASP A 446 4.14 -21.77 16.14
C ASP A 446 5.45 -21.80 16.93
N GLY A 447 5.39 -21.70 18.26
CA GLY A 447 6.57 -21.63 19.11
C GLY A 447 7.39 -22.91 19.13
N ALA A 448 6.73 -24.06 19.26
CA ALA A 448 7.41 -25.35 19.38
C ALA A 448 8.25 -25.67 18.13
N LYS A 449 7.68 -25.47 16.94
CA LYS A 449 8.37 -25.74 15.67
C LYS A 449 9.34 -24.63 15.27
N THR A 450 8.99 -23.37 15.50
CA THR A 450 9.80 -22.23 15.03
C THR A 450 11.03 -21.99 15.91
N LEU A 451 10.90 -22.07 17.24
CA LEU A 451 12.03 -21.86 18.17
C LEU A 451 13.03 -23.02 18.18
N ASN A 452 12.62 -24.19 17.69
CA ASN A 452 13.44 -25.40 17.62
C ASN A 452 13.67 -25.86 16.16
N ASN A 453 13.73 -24.91 15.22
CA ASN A 453 13.96 -25.21 13.81
C ASN A 453 15.38 -25.78 13.59
N SER A 454 15.44 -27.09 13.37
CA SER A 454 16.70 -27.83 13.18
C SER A 454 17.45 -27.45 11.89
N GLU A 455 16.76 -27.04 10.83
CA GLU A 455 17.39 -26.58 9.58
C GLU A 455 18.22 -25.31 9.78
N LEU A 456 17.88 -24.54 10.81
CA LEU A 456 18.57 -23.30 11.20
C LEU A 456 19.42 -23.47 12.46
N GLY A 457 19.49 -24.68 13.02
CA GLY A 457 20.22 -24.94 14.27
C GLY A 457 19.66 -24.20 15.49
N LEU A 458 18.37 -23.88 15.50
CA LEU A 458 17.72 -23.15 16.59
C LEU A 458 17.32 -24.09 17.73
N SER A 459 17.44 -23.60 18.96
CA SER A 459 16.91 -24.28 20.14
C SER A 459 16.36 -23.26 21.13
N SER A 460 15.16 -23.51 21.64
CA SER A 460 14.51 -22.61 22.60
C SER A 460 15.19 -22.61 23.97
N GLN A 461 15.28 -21.44 24.58
CA GLN A 461 15.64 -21.22 25.98
C GLN A 461 14.59 -20.32 26.65
N GLN A 462 14.25 -20.65 27.90
CA GLN A 462 13.31 -19.85 28.68
C GLN A 462 14.04 -18.83 29.56
N TYR A 463 13.55 -17.59 29.55
CA TYR A 463 13.97 -16.52 30.44
C TYR A 463 12.75 -15.90 31.13
N SER A 464 12.90 -15.45 32.38
CA SER A 464 11.83 -14.77 33.11
C SER A 464 12.23 -13.32 33.40
N LYS A 465 11.36 -12.37 33.07
CA LYS A 465 11.54 -10.94 33.39
C LYS A 465 10.22 -10.28 33.72
N SER A 466 10.16 -9.62 34.88
CA SER A 466 8.98 -8.90 35.36
C SER A 466 7.70 -9.76 35.41
N GLY A 467 7.82 -11.02 35.87
CA GLY A 467 6.69 -11.94 36.01
C GLY A 467 6.12 -12.48 34.69
N LYS A 468 6.85 -12.33 33.58
CA LYS A 468 6.55 -12.95 32.27
C LYS A 468 7.66 -13.90 31.86
N ASN A 469 7.28 -15.02 31.25
CA ASN A 469 8.20 -15.92 30.59
C ASN A 469 8.39 -15.53 29.13
N TYR A 470 9.63 -15.66 28.67
CA TYR A 470 10.07 -15.44 27.30
C TYR A 470 10.76 -16.71 26.83
N PHE A 471 10.35 -17.24 25.70
CA PHE A 471 11.03 -18.35 25.05
C PHE A 471 11.80 -17.78 23.86
N VAL A 472 13.10 -17.99 23.78
CA VAL A 472 13.97 -17.34 22.79
C VAL A 472 14.92 -18.36 22.19
N ALA A 473 15.19 -18.27 20.89
CA ALA A 473 16.31 -18.99 20.26
C ALA A 473 17.55 -18.06 20.24
N PRO A 474 18.47 -18.14 21.22
CA PRO A 474 19.56 -17.18 21.36
C PRO A 474 20.59 -17.22 20.22
N GLN A 475 20.57 -18.27 19.40
CA GLN A 475 21.42 -18.40 18.22
C GLN A 475 21.16 -17.33 17.17
N ALA A 476 19.93 -16.81 17.09
CA ALA A 476 19.55 -15.73 16.18
C ALA A 476 19.47 -14.40 16.95
N SER A 477 20.43 -13.51 16.74
CA SER A 477 20.42 -12.17 17.34
C SER A 477 21.01 -11.11 16.42
N PRO A 478 20.81 -9.80 16.66
CA PRO A 478 21.47 -8.77 15.87
C PRO A 478 23.00 -8.80 15.98
N LYS A 479 23.55 -9.35 17.08
CA LYS A 479 25.01 -9.51 17.28
C LYS A 479 25.55 -10.74 16.58
N ASN A 480 24.76 -11.82 16.54
CA ASN A 480 25.08 -13.08 15.87
C ASN A 480 23.90 -13.42 14.93
N PRO A 481 23.81 -12.75 13.77
CA PRO A 481 22.75 -13.03 12.80
C PRO A 481 23.00 -14.39 12.15
N ILE A 482 21.94 -15.14 11.87
CA ILE A 482 22.02 -16.37 11.06
C ILE A 482 21.76 -16.00 9.60
N SER A 483 22.68 -16.31 8.70
CA SER A 483 22.45 -16.14 7.27
C SER A 483 21.46 -17.19 6.78
N VAL A 484 20.42 -16.76 6.07
CA VAL A 484 19.36 -17.62 5.55
C VAL A 484 19.17 -17.32 4.07
N ASN A 485 19.15 -18.38 3.26
CA ASN A 485 18.96 -18.26 1.82
C ASN A 485 17.47 -18.10 1.49
N LYS A 486 17.18 -17.47 0.34
CA LYS A 486 15.82 -17.43 -0.22
C LYS A 486 15.21 -18.84 -0.27
N ASN A 487 13.92 -18.94 0.05
CA ASN A 487 13.09 -20.14 0.11
C ASN A 487 13.40 -21.13 1.24
N GLN A 488 14.37 -20.87 2.11
CA GLN A 488 14.60 -21.70 3.30
C GLN A 488 13.51 -21.48 4.36
N ILE A 489 13.12 -22.52 5.09
CA ILE A 489 12.07 -22.45 6.11
C ILE A 489 12.60 -21.69 7.33
N ILE A 490 11.92 -20.61 7.71
CA ILE A 490 12.25 -19.78 8.87
C ILE A 490 11.29 -19.93 10.04
N GLY A 491 10.17 -20.61 9.84
CA GLY A 491 9.18 -20.87 10.86
C GLY A 491 7.97 -21.59 10.30
N PHE A 492 6.96 -21.76 11.15
CA PHE A 492 5.72 -22.46 10.81
C PHE A 492 4.56 -21.65 11.35
N LEU A 493 3.43 -21.63 10.64
CA LEU A 493 2.24 -20.95 11.15
C LEU A 493 1.75 -21.57 12.46
N GLY A 494 1.35 -20.73 13.40
CA GLY A 494 0.66 -21.17 14.60
C GLY A 494 -0.75 -21.67 14.28
N ASN A 495 -1.32 -22.47 15.17
CA ASN A 495 -2.74 -22.78 15.17
C ASN A 495 -3.48 -21.81 16.10
N ASN A 496 -4.79 -21.95 16.27
CA ASN A 496 -5.58 -21.07 17.13
C ASN A 496 -5.02 -20.94 18.56
N ALA A 497 -4.44 -22.02 19.11
CA ALA A 497 -3.84 -22.02 20.45
C ALA A 497 -2.48 -21.32 20.52
N SER A 498 -1.64 -21.43 19.47
CA SER A 498 -0.28 -20.86 19.45
C SER A 498 -0.15 -19.52 18.75
N ASN A 499 -1.15 -19.11 17.97
CA ASN A 499 -1.13 -17.87 17.19
C ASN A 499 -1.81 -16.68 17.89
N GLY A 500 -2.21 -16.82 19.16
CA GLY A 500 -2.94 -15.78 19.87
C GLY A 500 -4.44 -15.75 19.61
N GLY A 501 -5.08 -16.89 19.32
CA GLY A 501 -6.54 -17.05 19.31
C GLY A 501 -7.23 -16.74 17.99
N TRP A 502 -6.51 -16.40 16.91
CA TRP A 502 -7.11 -16.14 15.60
C TRP A 502 -7.00 -17.34 14.66
N MET A 503 -7.44 -17.22 13.41
CA MET A 503 -7.21 -18.21 12.37
C MET A 503 -5.72 -18.35 12.06
N SER A 504 -5.26 -19.51 11.60
CA SER A 504 -3.85 -19.67 11.23
C SER A 504 -3.47 -18.74 10.09
N HIS A 505 -2.45 -17.91 10.34
CA HIS A 505 -1.94 -16.92 9.40
C HIS A 505 -0.53 -16.50 9.80
N ALA A 506 0.25 -16.04 8.83
CA ALA A 506 1.40 -15.19 9.11
C ALA A 506 0.92 -13.75 9.02
N HIS A 507 1.08 -12.99 10.10
CA HIS A 507 1.03 -11.54 10.01
C HIS A 507 2.42 -11.02 9.71
N VAL A 508 2.55 -10.28 8.62
CA VAL A 508 3.84 -9.81 8.12
C VAL A 508 3.92 -8.30 8.14
N ASN A 509 5.05 -7.78 8.61
CA ASN A 509 5.38 -6.37 8.57
C ASN A 509 6.56 -6.13 7.65
N PHE A 510 6.45 -5.18 6.72
CA PHE A 510 7.59 -4.62 6.02
C PHE A 510 7.97 -3.28 6.65
N TYR A 511 9.18 -3.19 7.20
CA TYR A 511 9.69 -2.00 7.88
C TYR A 511 11.01 -1.54 7.25
N ALA A 512 10.96 -0.44 6.51
CA ALA A 512 12.10 0.10 5.76
C ALA A 512 13.08 0.91 6.61
N ARG A 513 12.86 1.01 7.92
CA ARG A 513 13.70 1.79 8.84
C ARG A 513 13.96 3.21 8.34
N ILE A 514 12.91 3.88 7.88
CA ILE A 514 13.01 5.24 7.37
C ILE A 514 13.49 6.18 8.49
N LYS A 515 14.63 6.83 8.25
CA LYS A 515 15.16 7.97 8.99
C LYS A 515 14.74 9.27 8.32
N LYS A 516 14.65 9.30 6.98
CA LYS A 516 14.17 10.43 6.19
C LYS A 516 13.08 10.03 5.23
N SER A 517 11.85 10.49 5.48
CA SER A 517 10.72 10.26 4.56
C SER A 517 10.68 11.33 3.48
N THR A 518 10.43 10.90 2.25
CA THR A 518 10.17 11.79 1.10
C THR A 518 8.66 11.99 0.95
N THR A 519 8.19 13.25 0.84
CA THR A 519 6.78 13.56 0.60
C THR A 519 6.41 13.44 -0.89
N GLU A 520 5.11 13.52 -1.21
CA GLU A 520 4.64 13.59 -2.60
C GLU A 520 5.20 14.81 -3.37
N ASN A 521 5.64 15.85 -2.66
CA ASN A 521 6.30 17.04 -3.22
C ASN A 521 7.83 16.88 -3.32
N TYR A 522 8.37 15.71 -3.01
CA TYR A 522 9.81 15.39 -3.06
C TYR A 522 10.66 16.22 -2.08
N PHE A 523 10.08 16.68 -0.97
CA PHE A 523 10.82 17.17 0.17
C PHE A 523 11.12 16.03 1.14
N THR A 524 12.26 16.09 1.83
CA THR A 524 12.64 15.09 2.83
C THR A 524 12.48 15.62 4.24
N LYS A 525 12.04 14.77 5.16
CA LYS A 525 11.95 15.11 6.59
C LYS A 525 12.43 13.97 7.47
N ASP A 526 13.08 14.33 8.57
CA ASP A 526 13.48 13.37 9.61
C ASP A 526 12.24 12.71 10.25
N THR A 527 12.36 11.42 10.51
CA THR A 527 11.30 10.56 11.04
C THR A 527 11.78 9.80 12.27
N ARG A 528 10.84 9.16 12.97
CA ARG A 528 11.16 8.35 14.14
C ARG A 528 11.35 6.90 13.70
N THR A 529 12.38 6.25 14.25
CA THR A 529 12.60 4.82 14.07
C THR A 529 11.93 4.03 15.19
N ASP A 530 11.15 3.01 14.83
CA ASP A 530 10.44 2.13 15.76
C ASP A 530 11.35 1.01 16.29
N ILE A 531 12.20 0.45 15.44
CA ILE A 531 13.33 -0.40 15.86
C ILE A 531 14.58 0.47 15.97
N SER A 532 14.90 0.90 17.19
CA SER A 532 16.08 1.72 17.48
C SER A 532 17.36 0.89 17.59
N ASP A 533 18.52 1.51 17.34
CA ASP A 533 19.82 0.83 17.51
C ASP A 533 20.03 0.35 18.95
N LYS A 534 19.52 1.10 19.94
CA LYS A 534 19.52 0.69 21.34
C LYS A 534 18.73 -0.61 21.53
N ARG A 535 17.52 -0.71 20.97
CA ARG A 535 16.68 -1.91 21.09
C ARG A 535 17.36 -3.15 20.52
N LEU A 536 18.07 -3.00 19.40
CA LEU A 536 18.84 -4.07 18.77
C LEU A 536 20.07 -4.44 19.59
N LYS A 537 20.79 -3.45 20.12
CA LYS A 537 21.97 -3.65 20.97
C LYS A 537 21.64 -4.36 22.29
N ASP A 538 20.50 -4.01 22.89
CA ASP A 538 20.05 -4.52 24.18
C ASP A 538 19.41 -5.92 24.07
N TYR A 539 19.05 -6.36 22.86
CA TYR A 539 18.49 -7.69 22.64
C TYR A 539 19.49 -8.79 22.96
N LEU A 540 19.13 -9.68 23.88
CA LEU A 540 19.98 -10.76 24.38
C LEU A 540 21.37 -10.29 24.84
N ASN A 541 21.44 -9.04 25.31
CA ASN A 541 22.66 -8.48 25.88
C ASN A 541 22.85 -8.93 27.33
N PHE A 542 23.22 -10.20 27.52
CA PHE A 542 23.38 -10.80 28.84
C PHE A 542 24.49 -10.17 29.69
N SER A 543 25.41 -9.41 29.10
CA SER A 543 26.44 -8.68 29.84
C SER A 543 25.88 -7.50 30.67
N ASP A 544 24.65 -7.05 30.36
CA ASP A 544 23.94 -6.02 31.12
C ASP A 544 22.55 -6.56 31.54
N GLN A 545 22.55 -7.37 32.60
CA GLN A 545 21.35 -8.05 33.10
C GLN A 545 20.20 -7.09 33.46
N LYS A 546 20.49 -5.82 33.80
CA LYS A 546 19.44 -4.82 34.08
C LYS A 546 18.70 -4.40 32.82
N ASN A 547 19.43 -4.29 31.70
CA ASN A 547 18.90 -3.74 30.45
C ASN A 547 18.61 -4.79 29.37
N VAL A 548 18.92 -6.08 29.59
CA VAL A 548 18.63 -7.15 28.62
C VAL A 548 17.17 -7.10 28.14
N ASN A 549 16.99 -7.03 26.83
CA ASN A 549 15.69 -7.05 26.19
C ASN A 549 15.48 -8.40 25.48
N TYR A 550 14.26 -8.91 25.52
CA TYR A 550 13.88 -10.17 24.87
C TYR A 550 12.94 -9.95 23.68
N ILE A 551 12.66 -8.68 23.33
CA ILE A 551 11.66 -8.32 22.31
C ILE A 551 12.25 -7.32 21.30
N ILE A 552 12.32 -7.72 20.02
CA ILE A 552 12.76 -6.84 18.91
C ILE A 552 11.74 -6.64 17.77
N HIS A 553 10.54 -7.23 17.85
CA HIS A 553 9.53 -7.13 16.78
C HIS A 553 9.01 -5.71 16.49
N ASN A 554 8.46 -5.61 15.27
CA ASN A 554 7.67 -4.51 14.72
C ASN A 554 6.30 -4.38 15.39
N ILE A 555 5.64 -3.22 15.23
CA ILE A 555 4.27 -3.02 15.74
C ILE A 555 3.27 -3.69 14.77
N GLY A 556 2.59 -4.76 15.20
CA GLY A 556 1.54 -5.40 14.38
C GLY A 556 0.17 -4.70 14.45
N VAL A 557 -0.11 -3.99 15.53
CA VAL A 557 -1.36 -3.23 15.74
C VAL A 557 -1.06 -1.90 16.41
N PHE A 558 -1.61 -0.82 15.87
CA PHE A 558 -1.58 0.50 16.49
C PHE A 558 -2.96 0.86 17.03
N GLY A 559 -3.10 0.95 18.35
CA GLY A 559 -4.37 1.26 19.00
C GLY A 559 -4.26 2.40 20.02
N ASN A 560 -5.33 3.16 20.17
CA ASN A 560 -5.53 4.03 21.31
C ASN A 560 -6.35 3.27 22.34
N VAL A 561 -5.67 2.64 23.31
CA VAL A 561 -6.31 1.88 24.40
C VAL A 561 -7.34 2.79 25.10
N LEU A 562 -8.53 2.23 25.29
CA LEU A 562 -9.74 2.83 25.85
C LEU A 562 -9.46 3.87 26.94
N ASN A 563 -9.76 5.14 26.65
CA ASN A 563 -10.07 6.11 27.68
C ASN A 563 -11.56 6.44 27.54
N SER A 564 -12.41 5.65 28.21
CA SER A 564 -13.88 5.68 28.09
C SER A 564 -14.52 7.05 28.30
N LYS A 565 -13.81 7.99 28.94
CA LYS A 565 -14.25 9.39 29.12
C LYS A 565 -14.21 10.22 27.82
N ASN A 566 -13.46 9.80 26.80
CA ASN A 566 -13.25 10.56 25.57
C ASN A 566 -14.01 10.04 24.34
N ASP A 567 -14.63 8.86 24.45
CA ASP A 567 -15.37 8.22 23.36
C ASP A 567 -16.89 8.50 23.42
N VAL A 568 -17.27 9.64 23.98
CA VAL A 568 -18.66 10.11 24.06
C VAL A 568 -19.01 11.01 22.88
N VAL A 569 -20.23 10.87 22.36
CA VAL A 569 -20.74 11.73 21.27
C VAL A 569 -21.49 12.91 21.86
N TYR A 570 -21.11 14.13 21.49
CA TYR A 570 -21.85 15.33 21.83
C TYR A 570 -22.63 15.88 20.63
N PRO A 571 -23.76 16.58 20.85
CA PRO A 571 -24.41 17.38 19.83
C PRO A 571 -23.45 18.41 19.23
N VAL A 572 -23.53 18.58 17.92
CA VAL A 572 -22.72 19.53 17.15
C VAL A 572 -23.62 20.35 16.24
N ASP A 573 -23.19 21.57 15.92
CA ASP A 573 -23.81 22.40 14.90
C ASP A 573 -23.65 21.71 13.52
N PRO A 574 -24.74 21.45 12.77
CA PRO A 574 -24.67 20.78 11.47
C PRO A 574 -23.85 21.53 10.40
N LYS A 575 -23.79 22.86 10.46
CA LYS A 575 -23.07 23.71 9.49
C LYS A 575 -21.59 23.80 9.81
N THR A 576 -21.22 23.96 11.08
CA THR A 576 -19.82 24.20 11.49
C THR A 576 -19.12 22.95 12.01
N GLY A 577 -19.87 21.97 12.50
CA GLY A 577 -19.36 20.78 13.17
C GLY A 577 -18.76 21.05 14.55
N GLU A 578 -18.96 22.25 15.10
CA GLU A 578 -18.53 22.62 16.45
C GLU A 578 -19.47 22.04 17.50
N LYS A 579 -18.93 21.62 18.65
CA LYS A 579 -19.73 21.12 19.77
C LYS A 579 -20.64 22.24 20.29
N ILE A 580 -21.93 21.93 20.46
CA ILE A 580 -22.87 22.85 21.09
C ILE A 580 -22.46 23.03 22.55
N LYS A 581 -22.18 24.28 22.96
CA LYS A 581 -21.75 24.60 24.33
C LYS A 581 -22.80 24.11 25.35
N ASN A 582 -22.33 23.61 26.48
CA ASN A 582 -23.15 23.11 27.60
C ASN A 582 -24.08 21.92 27.26
N SER A 583 -23.90 21.27 26.10
CA SER A 583 -24.65 20.07 25.75
C SER A 583 -24.17 18.84 26.55
N LYS A 584 -25.13 17.98 26.93
CA LYS A 584 -24.85 16.65 27.47
C LYS A 584 -24.44 15.70 26.34
N ALA A 585 -23.73 14.64 26.69
CA ALA A 585 -23.42 13.56 25.75
C ALA A 585 -24.72 12.83 25.33
N ILE A 586 -24.73 12.28 24.13
CA ILE A 586 -25.79 11.44 23.61
C ILE A 586 -25.51 10.00 24.08
N GLU A 587 -26.21 9.56 25.13
CA GLU A 587 -25.91 8.31 25.83
C GLU A 587 -26.07 7.05 24.96
N SER A 588 -26.99 7.07 23.98
CA SER A 588 -27.27 5.95 23.09
C SER A 588 -26.32 5.82 21.90
N GLU A 589 -25.43 6.79 21.69
CA GLU A 589 -24.64 6.87 20.47
C GLU A 589 -23.16 6.53 20.68
N ILE A 590 -22.68 5.55 19.91
CA ILE A 590 -21.26 5.20 19.84
C ILE A 590 -20.55 5.98 18.73
N LEU A 591 -19.25 6.18 18.88
CA LEU A 591 -18.42 6.68 17.78
C LEU A 591 -18.37 5.63 16.65
N TYR A 592 -18.49 6.08 15.40
CA TYR A 592 -18.32 5.20 14.23
C TYR A 592 -16.84 4.99 13.87
N TYR A 593 -15.97 5.90 14.31
CA TYR A 593 -14.54 5.90 14.02
C TYR A 593 -13.77 6.72 15.05
N LYS A 594 -12.52 6.32 15.33
CA LYS A 594 -11.59 7.10 16.16
C LYS A 594 -10.75 8.04 15.32
N LYS A 595 -10.44 9.21 15.90
CA LYS A 595 -9.43 10.13 15.35
C LYS A 595 -8.03 9.50 15.46
N SER A 596 -7.15 9.86 14.53
CA SER A 596 -5.72 9.51 14.57
C SER A 596 -5.40 8.02 14.39
N LEU A 597 -6.30 7.23 13.80
CA LEU A 597 -6.04 5.86 13.35
C LEU A 597 -5.90 5.83 11.83
N SER A 598 -4.89 6.53 11.31
CA SER A 598 -4.66 6.62 9.86
C SER A 598 -3.44 5.82 9.44
N LYS A 599 -3.56 5.07 8.34
CA LYS A 599 -2.44 4.41 7.63
C LYS A 599 -1.29 5.38 7.37
N TYR A 600 -1.63 6.61 7.01
CA TYR A 600 -0.69 7.69 6.74
C TYR A 600 0.33 7.93 7.86
N GLU A 601 -0.09 7.94 9.13
CA GLU A 601 0.83 8.18 10.25
C GLU A 601 1.92 7.10 10.33
N GLN A 602 1.57 5.85 10.03
CA GLN A 602 2.48 4.71 10.13
C GLN A 602 3.42 4.63 8.93
N GLU A 603 2.93 4.85 7.70
CA GLU A 603 3.78 4.81 6.49
C GLU A 603 4.82 5.93 6.51
N VAL A 604 4.36 7.17 6.71
CA VAL A 604 5.21 8.34 6.50
C VAL A 604 6.04 8.70 7.73
N LYS A 605 5.52 8.55 8.95
CA LYS A 605 6.29 8.93 10.15
C LYS A 605 7.10 7.79 10.75
N ARG A 606 6.76 6.55 10.42
CA ARG A 606 7.35 5.36 11.04
C ARG A 606 7.93 4.37 10.06
N GLY A 607 7.84 4.58 8.75
CA GLY A 607 8.66 3.87 7.77
C GLY A 607 8.24 2.43 7.47
N TYR A 608 6.96 2.13 7.63
CA TYR A 608 6.41 0.84 7.28
C TYR A 608 5.67 0.89 5.94
N SER A 609 5.45 -0.27 5.32
CA SER A 609 4.80 -0.34 4.00
C SER A 609 4.01 -1.65 3.84
N ASP A 610 3.18 -1.72 2.79
CA ASP A 610 2.38 -2.90 2.47
C ASP A 610 3.32 -4.07 2.15
N PRO A 611 3.27 -5.20 2.88
CA PRO A 611 4.10 -6.37 2.57
C PRO A 611 3.89 -6.91 1.16
N ASN A 612 2.75 -6.61 0.51
CA ASN A 612 2.54 -7.00 -0.88
C ASN A 612 3.44 -6.28 -1.89
N ILE A 613 4.24 -5.28 -1.48
CA ILE A 613 5.33 -4.78 -2.32
C ILE A 613 6.37 -5.87 -2.62
N ILE A 614 6.54 -6.87 -1.74
CA ILE A 614 7.46 -7.99 -1.94
C ILE A 614 6.77 -9.31 -2.27
N PHE A 615 5.61 -9.61 -1.68
CA PHE A 615 4.93 -10.90 -1.91
C PHE A 615 4.01 -10.91 -3.13
N LYS A 616 3.50 -9.74 -3.55
CA LYS A 616 2.62 -9.57 -4.73
C LYS A 616 1.41 -10.53 -4.72
N LEU A 617 0.82 -10.80 -3.56
CA LEU A 617 -0.38 -11.63 -3.42
C LEU A 617 -1.68 -10.82 -3.51
N ARG A 618 -1.60 -9.52 -3.16
CA ARG A 618 -2.69 -8.55 -3.26
C ARG A 618 -2.25 -7.31 -4.05
N ASP A 619 -3.12 -6.85 -4.95
CA ASP A 619 -3.07 -5.51 -5.56
C ASP A 619 -4.48 -4.88 -5.57
N GLN A 620 -4.62 -3.73 -6.22
CA GLN A 620 -5.90 -3.02 -6.35
C GLN A 620 -6.94 -3.71 -7.24
N ARG A 621 -6.57 -4.79 -7.93
CA ARG A 621 -7.43 -5.61 -8.80
C ARG A 621 -7.74 -6.98 -8.17
N THR A 622 -7.06 -7.37 -7.09
CA THR A 622 -7.37 -8.58 -6.34
C THR A 622 -8.82 -8.57 -5.91
N LEU A 623 -9.53 -9.66 -6.22
CA LEU A 623 -10.93 -9.83 -5.85
C LEU A 623 -11.04 -10.01 -4.34
N SER A 624 -12.10 -9.47 -3.77
CA SER A 624 -12.34 -9.44 -2.34
C SER A 624 -13.60 -10.22 -1.96
N PHE A 625 -13.66 -10.65 -0.71
CA PHE A 625 -14.89 -11.05 -0.05
C PHE A 625 -14.98 -10.46 1.35
N SER A 626 -16.20 -10.34 1.86
CA SER A 626 -16.47 -9.92 3.23
C SER A 626 -16.64 -11.16 4.10
N VAL A 627 -15.89 -11.23 5.20
CA VAL A 627 -16.06 -12.28 6.20
C VAL A 627 -17.46 -12.19 6.80
N ASP A 628 -17.97 -10.99 7.02
CA ASP A 628 -19.32 -10.77 7.54
C ASP A 628 -20.40 -11.33 6.60
N ASP A 629 -20.27 -11.07 5.30
CA ASP A 629 -21.20 -11.54 4.27
C ASP A 629 -21.13 -13.08 4.15
N THR A 630 -19.94 -13.66 4.28
CA THR A 630 -19.70 -15.11 4.13
C THR A 630 -20.32 -15.90 5.27
N PHE A 631 -20.20 -15.42 6.50
CA PHE A 631 -20.70 -16.09 7.70
C PHE A 631 -22.09 -15.58 8.15
N ASN A 632 -22.74 -14.72 7.36
CA ASN A 632 -24.01 -14.06 7.71
C ASN A 632 -23.97 -13.34 9.07
N ILE A 633 -22.82 -12.72 9.39
CA ILE A 633 -22.60 -12.03 10.66
C ILE A 633 -23.29 -10.66 10.59
N LYS A 634 -24.24 -10.43 11.49
CA LYS A 634 -24.89 -9.13 11.62
C LYS A 634 -24.02 -8.18 12.45
N THR A 635 -23.20 -7.37 11.79
CA THR A 635 -22.47 -6.26 12.42
C THR A 635 -23.40 -5.06 12.66
N GLN A 636 -23.20 -4.34 13.77
CA GLN A 636 -23.96 -3.12 14.10
C GLN A 636 -23.64 -1.91 13.20
#